data_AF-A0A6L9QPV9-F1
#
_entry.id   AF-A0A6L9QPV9-F1
#
_cell.length_a   1.000
_cell.length_b   1.000
_cell.length_c   1.000
_cell.angle_alpha   90.00
_cell.angle_beta   90.00
_cell.angle_gamma   90.00
#
_symmetry.space_group_name_H-M   'P 1'
#
loop_
_entity.id
_entity.type
_entity.pdbx_description
1 polymer ?
#
loop_
_entity_poly.entity_id
_entity_poly.type
_entity_poly.pdbx_seq_one_letter_code
_entity_poly.pdbx_strand_id
1 'polypeptide(L)'
;RTADLYLAHTATGVVLALKRRFDVPDGARLTGADLAGRRVLGAPLRSLAAANIVSESAARSAGRVVRVTAGRIAKTTVTPIGNAWETLPAGLLVRDYAAEARALDALPPRLVRPRVEAELVRAVEVAGVRDIGYRPGAQRLEAVVADAAGTTAVVSADYSPHRPAA
;
A
#
# COMPACT_ATOMS: atom_id res chain seq x y z
N ARG A 1 8.88 2.03 -16.05
CA ARG A 1 8.13 2.51 -14.86
C ARG A 1 7.82 1.33 -13.94
N THR A 2 7.57 1.56 -12.65
CA THR A 2 7.24 0.51 -11.68
C THR A 2 5.94 0.82 -10.95
N ALA A 3 5.21 -0.21 -10.55
CA ALA A 3 4.10 -0.13 -9.62
C ALA A 3 4.26 -1.21 -8.56
N ASP A 4 4.08 -0.83 -7.30
CA ASP A 4 4.17 -1.72 -6.16
C ASP A 4 2.77 -1.87 -5.55
N LEU A 5 2.33 -3.12 -5.40
CA LEU A 5 1.07 -3.47 -4.76
C LEU A 5 1.36 -4.02 -3.37
N TYR A 6 0.72 -3.41 -2.37
CA TYR A 6 0.84 -3.82 -0.99
C TYR A 6 -0.36 -4.68 -0.61
N LEU A 7 -0.09 -5.92 -0.21
CA LEU A 7 -1.10 -6.93 0.08
C LEU A 7 -0.99 -7.33 1.55
N ALA A 8 -2.02 -7.05 2.34
CA ALA A 8 -2.07 -7.51 3.72
C ALA A 8 -2.19 -9.04 3.75
N HIS A 9 -1.27 -9.72 4.44
CA HIS A 9 -1.36 -11.14 4.72
C HIS A 9 -1.91 -11.33 6.14
N THR A 10 -3.24 -11.34 6.26
CA THR A 10 -3.97 -11.32 7.54
C THR A 10 -3.52 -12.41 8.53
N ALA A 11 -3.30 -13.64 8.06
CA ALA A 11 -2.83 -14.76 8.90
C ALA A 11 -1.44 -14.56 9.55
N THR A 12 -0.60 -13.67 9.03
CA THR A 12 0.75 -13.42 9.56
C THR A 12 0.98 -11.99 10.03
N GLY A 13 -0.01 -11.10 9.85
CA GLY A 13 0.09 -9.70 10.27
C GLY A 13 1.16 -8.89 9.54
N VAL A 14 1.57 -9.31 8.33
CA VAL A 14 2.57 -8.58 7.53
C VAL A 14 1.98 -8.07 6.22
N VAL A 15 2.65 -7.07 5.63
CA VAL A 15 2.34 -6.59 4.28
C VAL A 15 3.35 -7.19 3.30
N LEU A 16 2.85 -7.80 2.23
CA LEU A 16 3.64 -8.30 1.11
C LEU A 16 3.65 -7.26 -0.02
N ALA A 17 4.77 -7.17 -0.73
CA ALA A 17 4.93 -6.28 -1.87
C ALA A 17 4.98 -7.09 -3.18
N LEU A 18 3.99 -6.91 -4.05
CA LEU A 18 4.04 -7.38 -5.43
C LEU A 18 4.55 -6.24 -6.31
N LYS A 19 5.78 -6.37 -6.79
CA LYS A 19 6.41 -5.35 -7.64
C LYS A 19 6.23 -5.67 -9.11
N ARG A 20 5.78 -4.69 -9.90
CA ARG A 20 5.66 -4.81 -11.35
C ARG A 20 6.43 -3.72 -12.08
N ARG A 21 7.26 -4.14 -13.02
CA ARG A 21 7.90 -3.25 -14.00
C ARG A 21 7.07 -3.23 -15.29
N PHE A 22 6.91 -2.03 -15.83
CA PHE A 22 6.33 -1.76 -17.14
C PHE A 22 7.38 -1.08 -17.99
N ASP A 23 7.63 -1.63 -19.17
CA ASP A 23 8.45 -0.97 -20.17
C ASP A 23 7.64 0.15 -20.81
N VAL A 24 8.23 1.33 -20.83
CA VAL A 24 7.59 2.55 -21.32
C VAL A 24 8.42 2.99 -22.51
N PRO A 25 7.86 2.97 -23.74
CA PRO A 25 8.56 3.43 -24.93
C PRO A 25 9.03 4.88 -24.77
N ASP A 26 10.13 5.21 -25.42
CA ASP A 26 10.65 6.57 -25.43
C ASP A 26 9.62 7.54 -26.01
N GLY A 27 9.45 8.70 -25.35
CA GLY A 27 8.45 9.70 -25.70
C GLY A 27 7.01 9.40 -25.26
N ALA A 28 6.71 8.18 -24.77
CA ALA A 28 5.37 7.85 -24.29
C ALA A 28 5.07 8.53 -22.94
N ARG A 29 3.99 9.32 -22.88
CA ARG A 29 3.47 9.92 -21.65
C ARG A 29 2.42 9.01 -21.03
N LEU A 30 2.84 8.09 -20.16
CA LEU A 30 1.92 7.26 -19.39
C LEU A 30 1.58 7.92 -18.04
N THR A 31 0.29 8.05 -17.76
CA THR A 31 -0.26 8.48 -16.48
C THR A 31 -0.40 7.30 -15.51
N GLY A 32 -0.71 7.61 -14.26
CA GLY A 32 -1.04 6.59 -13.27
C GLY A 32 -2.33 5.84 -13.63
N ALA A 33 -3.33 6.53 -14.19
CA ALA A 33 -4.56 5.91 -14.68
C ALA A 33 -4.28 4.88 -15.80
N ASP A 34 -3.35 5.19 -16.71
CA ASP A 34 -2.94 4.24 -17.76
C ASP A 34 -2.30 2.98 -17.17
N LEU A 35 -1.42 3.15 -16.17
CA LEU A 35 -0.78 2.04 -15.46
C LEU A 35 -1.79 1.22 -14.65
N ALA A 36 -2.77 1.88 -14.01
CA ALA A 36 -3.88 1.27 -13.29
C ALA A 36 -4.77 0.40 -14.21
N GLY A 37 -4.78 0.74 -15.50
CA GLY A 37 -5.40 0.00 -16.60
C GLY A 37 -4.72 -1.32 -16.97
N ARG A 38 -3.41 -1.44 -16.76
CA ARG A 38 -2.62 -2.57 -17.27
C ARG A 38 -2.96 -3.86 -16.53
N ARG A 39 -2.97 -4.97 -17.27
CA ARG A 39 -3.24 -6.30 -16.69
C ARG A 39 -2.00 -6.84 -15.99
N VAL A 40 -2.19 -7.30 -14.77
CA VAL A 40 -1.23 -8.03 -13.95
C VAL A 40 -1.99 -9.25 -13.40
N LEU A 41 -1.41 -10.45 -13.51
CA LEU A 41 -2.06 -11.70 -13.06
C LEU A 41 -3.48 -11.90 -13.62
N GLY A 42 -3.73 -11.45 -14.85
CA GLY A 42 -5.03 -11.60 -15.50
C GLY A 42 -6.12 -10.61 -15.05
N ALA A 43 -5.82 -9.63 -14.21
CA ALA A 43 -6.76 -8.56 -13.83
C ALA A 43 -6.12 -7.17 -13.99
N PRO A 44 -6.89 -6.09 -14.18
CA PRO A 44 -6.35 -4.73 -14.14
C PRO A 44 -5.69 -4.43 -12.79
N LEU A 45 -4.59 -3.67 -12.81
CA LEU A 45 -3.84 -3.30 -11.62
C LEU A 45 -4.73 -2.66 -10.54
N ARG A 46 -5.65 -1.76 -10.95
CA ARG A 46 -6.62 -1.13 -10.04
C ARG A 46 -7.53 -2.14 -9.34
N SER A 47 -7.90 -3.23 -10.02
CA SER A 47 -8.76 -4.26 -9.47
C SER A 47 -8.01 -5.09 -8.44
N LEU A 48 -6.74 -5.41 -8.71
CA LEU A 48 -5.88 -6.09 -7.74
C LEU A 48 -5.66 -5.27 -6.46
N ALA A 49 -5.53 -3.95 -6.59
CA ALA A 49 -5.33 -3.06 -5.44
C ALA A 49 -6.54 -2.97 -4.49
N ALA A 50 -7.73 -3.36 -4.96
CA ALA A 50 -8.99 -3.33 -4.21
C ALA A 50 -9.60 -4.72 -4.00
N ALA A 51 -8.77 -5.77 -4.02
CA ALA A 51 -9.21 -7.16 -4.01
C ALA A 51 -8.43 -8.03 -3.03
N ASN A 52 -9.06 -9.13 -2.62
CA ASN A 52 -8.39 -10.29 -2.07
C ASN A 52 -7.80 -11.11 -3.22
N ILE A 53 -6.55 -11.56 -3.05
CA ILE A 53 -5.82 -12.35 -4.05
C ILE A 53 -5.46 -13.69 -3.43
N VAL A 54 -5.96 -14.76 -4.04
CA VAL A 54 -5.60 -16.14 -3.68
C VAL A 54 -4.88 -16.76 -4.88
N SER A 55 -3.71 -17.32 -4.66
CA SER A 55 -2.93 -17.96 -5.72
C SER A 55 -2.36 -19.29 -5.26
N GLU A 56 -2.42 -20.30 -6.12
CA GLU A 56 -1.82 -21.62 -5.90
C GLU A 56 -0.30 -21.59 -6.09
N SER A 57 0.25 -20.58 -6.79
CA SER A 57 1.67 -20.49 -7.10
C SER A 57 2.23 -19.11 -6.78
N ALA A 58 2.69 -18.96 -5.54
CA ALA A 58 3.37 -17.76 -5.08
C ALA A 58 4.64 -18.11 -4.30
N ALA A 59 5.71 -17.36 -4.56
CA ALA A 59 6.95 -17.43 -3.80
C ALA A 59 7.18 -16.09 -3.09
N ARG A 60 7.48 -16.14 -1.79
CA ARG A 60 7.85 -14.96 -1.00
C ARG A 60 9.35 -14.96 -0.73
N SER A 61 9.96 -13.79 -0.80
CA SER A 61 11.31 -13.56 -0.29
C SER A 61 11.27 -13.20 1.21
N ALA A 62 12.40 -13.32 1.90
CA ALA A 62 12.55 -12.84 3.27
C ALA A 62 12.29 -11.32 3.40
N GLY A 63 12.53 -10.55 2.33
CA GLY A 63 12.25 -9.12 2.24
C GLY A 63 10.79 -8.76 1.97
N ARG A 64 9.84 -9.69 2.12
CA ARG A 64 8.39 -9.52 1.87
C ARG A 64 7.97 -9.24 0.42
N VAL A 65 8.89 -9.32 -0.54
CA VAL A 65 8.51 -9.32 -1.97
C VAL A 65 7.84 -10.65 -2.30
N VAL A 66 6.66 -10.59 -2.91
CA VAL A 66 5.96 -11.76 -3.45
C VAL A 66 6.06 -11.80 -4.97
N ARG A 67 6.32 -12.99 -5.50
CA ARG A 67 6.26 -13.31 -6.93
C ARG A 67 5.15 -14.33 -7.13
N VAL A 68 4.15 -13.95 -7.91
CA VAL A 68 3.07 -14.84 -8.31
C VAL A 68 3.36 -15.32 -9.73
N THR A 69 3.50 -16.62 -9.91
CA THR A 69 3.82 -17.20 -11.22
C THR A 69 2.54 -17.39 -11.99
N ALA A 70 2.41 -16.71 -13.13
CA ALA A 70 1.33 -17.01 -14.08
C ALA A 70 1.73 -18.25 -14.88
N GLY A 71 1.04 -19.37 -14.67
CA GLY A 71 1.22 -20.62 -15.41
C GLY A 71 -0.11 -21.16 -15.91
N ARG A 72 -0.09 -22.06 -16.90
CA ARG A 72 -1.32 -22.64 -17.49
C ARG A 72 -2.18 -23.42 -16.49
N ILE A 73 -1.55 -23.91 -15.41
CA ILE A 73 -2.18 -24.69 -14.35
C ILE A 73 -2.43 -23.86 -13.09
N ALA A 74 -1.57 -22.87 -12.80
CA ALA A 74 -1.66 -22.08 -11.58
C ALA A 74 -2.85 -21.13 -11.62
N LYS A 75 -3.85 -21.37 -10.76
CA LYS A 75 -5.01 -20.49 -10.64
C LYS A 75 -4.71 -19.32 -9.69
N THR A 76 -5.04 -18.12 -10.14
CA THR A 76 -5.08 -16.93 -9.30
C THR A 76 -6.50 -16.39 -9.33
N THR A 77 -7.12 -16.32 -8.15
CA THR A 77 -8.48 -15.83 -7.96
C THR A 77 -8.40 -14.45 -7.33
N VAL A 78 -9.15 -13.50 -7.91
CA VAL A 78 -9.24 -12.12 -7.46
C VAL A 78 -10.70 -11.87 -7.09
N THR A 79 -10.96 -11.57 -5.82
CA THR A 79 -12.32 -11.30 -5.32
C THR A 79 -12.38 -9.91 -4.66
N PRO A 80 -13.53 -9.21 -4.69
CA PRO A 80 -13.66 -7.92 -4.02
C PRO A 80 -13.27 -7.98 -2.53
N ILE A 81 -12.67 -6.90 -2.01
CA ILE A 81 -12.14 -6.85 -0.64
C ILE A 81 -13.22 -6.87 0.46
N GLY A 82 -14.44 -6.38 0.16
CA GLY A 82 -15.54 -6.31 1.12
C GLY A 82 -15.18 -5.49 2.36
N ASN A 83 -15.52 -6.01 3.55
CA ASN A 83 -15.22 -5.39 4.84
C ASN A 83 -13.89 -5.85 5.45
N ALA A 84 -12.97 -6.43 4.67
CA ALA A 84 -11.72 -6.98 5.19
C ALA A 84 -10.81 -5.96 5.92
N TRP A 85 -11.02 -4.66 5.68
CA TRP A 85 -10.34 -3.59 6.41
C TRP A 85 -10.67 -3.57 7.91
N GLU A 86 -11.89 -3.96 8.29
CA GLU A 86 -12.37 -3.95 9.68
C GLU A 86 -11.76 -5.07 10.52
N THR A 87 -11.29 -6.15 9.86
CA THR A 87 -10.79 -7.38 10.49
C THR A 87 -9.28 -7.56 10.36
N LEU A 88 -8.57 -6.49 9.98
CA LEU A 88 -7.11 -6.51 9.92
C LEU A 88 -6.49 -6.79 11.30
N PRO A 89 -5.42 -7.59 11.39
CA PRO A 89 -4.78 -7.94 12.64
C PRO A 89 -4.12 -6.72 13.31
N ALA A 90 -3.99 -6.80 14.64
CA ALA A 90 -3.24 -5.83 15.43
C ALA A 90 -1.78 -5.75 14.90
N GLY A 91 -1.37 -4.56 14.47
CA GLY A 91 -0.08 -4.32 13.79
C GLY A 91 -0.20 -3.97 12.30
N LEU A 92 -1.34 -4.23 11.65
CA LEU A 92 -1.66 -3.70 10.32
C LEU A 92 -2.68 -2.58 10.35
N LEU A 93 -3.63 -2.62 11.29
CA LEU A 93 -4.61 -1.56 11.52
C LEU A 93 -4.21 -0.73 12.74
N VAL A 94 -4.03 0.57 12.52
CA VAL A 94 -3.68 1.55 13.55
C VAL A 94 -4.93 2.32 13.96
N ARG A 95 -5.30 2.21 15.24
CA ARG A 95 -6.43 2.92 15.87
C ARG A 95 -6.01 3.88 16.98
N ASP A 96 -4.87 3.63 17.61
CA ASP A 96 -4.28 4.48 18.65
C ASP A 96 -2.98 5.06 18.09
N TYR A 97 -3.02 6.34 17.74
CA TYR A 97 -1.88 6.99 17.11
C TYR A 97 -0.74 7.21 18.11
N ALA A 98 -1.06 7.39 19.40
CA ALA A 98 -0.04 7.58 20.43
C ALA A 98 0.73 6.27 20.68
N ALA A 99 0.04 5.12 20.67
CA ALA A 99 0.68 3.81 20.75
C ALA A 99 1.57 3.54 19.54
N GLU A 100 1.10 3.82 18.33
CA GLU A 100 1.91 3.64 17.12
C GLU A 100 3.13 4.57 17.12
N ALA A 101 2.99 5.83 17.55
CA ALA A 101 4.12 6.76 17.69
C ALA A 101 5.19 6.21 18.64
N ARG A 102 4.79 5.73 19.84
CA ARG A 102 5.72 5.07 20.78
C ARG A 102 6.39 3.84 20.18
N ALA A 103 5.65 3.04 19.41
CA ALA A 103 6.20 1.87 18.75
C ALA A 103 7.23 2.24 17.67
N LEU A 104 6.98 3.31 16.91
CA LEU A 104 7.91 3.83 15.90
C LEU A 104 9.17 4.43 16.54
N ASP A 105 9.03 5.16 17.65
CA ASP A 105 10.15 5.75 18.39
C ASP A 105 11.04 4.68 19.04
N ALA A 106 10.48 3.53 19.38
CA ALA A 106 11.22 2.39 19.92
C ALA A 106 12.00 1.61 18.84
N LEU A 107 11.83 1.90 17.55
CA LEU A 107 12.54 1.19 16.49
C LEU A 107 14.04 1.51 16.52
N PRO A 108 14.91 0.52 16.25
CA PRO A 108 16.33 0.77 16.08
C PRO A 108 16.59 1.82 14.98
N PRO A 109 17.72 2.56 15.06
CA PRO A 109 18.12 3.48 14.02
C PRO A 109 18.10 2.83 12.64
N ARG A 110 17.61 3.56 11.64
CA ARG A 110 17.42 3.04 10.27
C ARG A 110 18.69 2.41 9.66
N LEU A 111 19.89 2.81 10.11
CA LEU A 111 21.16 2.30 9.59
C LEU A 111 21.38 0.81 9.93
N VAL A 112 20.87 0.34 11.07
CA VAL A 112 21.06 -1.03 11.55
C VAL A 112 19.81 -1.89 11.40
N ARG A 113 18.69 -1.30 10.95
CA ARG A 113 17.42 -2.00 10.77
C ARG A 113 17.43 -2.80 9.46
N PRO A 114 16.95 -4.06 9.44
CA PRO A 114 16.76 -4.81 8.21
C PRO A 114 15.89 -4.04 7.21
N ARG A 115 16.32 -3.98 5.94
CA ARG A 115 15.57 -3.30 4.87
C ARG A 115 14.51 -4.24 4.32
N VAL A 116 13.34 -4.25 4.95
CA VAL A 116 12.21 -5.08 4.56
C VAL A 116 11.17 -4.25 3.81
N GLU A 117 10.65 -4.77 2.71
CA GLU A 117 9.61 -4.07 1.95
C GLU A 117 8.34 -3.94 2.78
N ALA A 118 7.65 -2.80 2.61
CA ALA A 118 6.39 -2.51 3.27
C ALA A 118 6.43 -2.63 4.82
N GLU A 119 7.61 -2.53 5.43
CA GLU A 119 7.80 -2.66 6.88
C GLU A 119 6.89 -1.72 7.68
N LEU A 120 6.73 -0.49 7.20
CA LEU A 120 5.96 0.58 7.83
C LEU A 120 4.64 0.88 7.11
N VAL A 121 4.21 0.02 6.19
CA VAL A 121 2.89 0.17 5.56
C VAL A 121 1.83 -0.29 6.55
N ARG A 122 0.88 0.61 6.83
CA ARG A 122 -0.23 0.40 7.77
C ARG A 122 -1.52 0.93 7.17
N ALA A 123 -2.64 0.33 7.57
CA ALA A 123 -3.95 0.95 7.46
C ALA A 123 -4.16 1.81 8.71
N VAL A 124 -4.60 3.06 8.53
CA VAL A 124 -4.80 3.99 9.64
C VAL A 124 -6.28 4.34 9.68
N GLU A 125 -6.93 4.06 10.81
CA GLU A 125 -8.33 4.40 11.01
C GLU A 125 -8.46 5.88 11.41
N VAL A 126 -9.15 6.65 10.59
CA VAL A 126 -9.36 8.09 10.81
C VAL A 126 -10.73 8.30 11.44
N ALA A 127 -10.76 8.73 12.70
CA ALA A 127 -12.00 9.08 13.39
C ALA A 127 -12.49 10.49 13.01
N GLY A 128 -11.59 11.37 12.59
CA GLY A 128 -11.96 12.70 12.10
C GLY A 128 -10.83 13.44 11.40
N VAL A 129 -11.19 14.37 10.52
CA VAL A 129 -10.27 15.31 9.88
C VAL A 129 -10.39 16.67 10.58
N ARG A 130 -9.27 17.24 11.00
CA ARG A 130 -9.20 18.51 11.75
C ARG A 130 -8.88 19.70 10.86
N ASP A 131 -8.02 19.48 9.87
CA ASP A 131 -7.62 20.50 8.90
C ASP A 131 -7.23 19.84 7.58
N ILE A 132 -7.40 20.56 6.48
CA ILE A 132 -6.97 20.16 5.15
C ILE A 132 -6.41 21.37 4.41
N GLY A 133 -5.25 21.20 3.78
CA GLY A 133 -4.56 22.27 3.08
C GLY A 133 -3.82 21.77 1.86
N TYR A 134 -3.76 22.61 0.83
CA TYR A 134 -2.91 22.38 -0.33
C TYR A 134 -1.77 23.39 -0.33
N ARG A 135 -0.54 22.91 -0.48
CA ARG A 135 0.69 23.70 -0.60
C ARG A 135 1.03 23.80 -2.10
N PRO A 136 0.62 24.86 -2.81
CA PRO A 136 0.78 24.94 -4.26
C PRO A 136 2.26 24.94 -4.69
N GLY A 137 3.14 25.63 -3.95
CA GLY A 137 4.57 25.66 -4.25
C GLY A 137 5.26 24.29 -4.16
N ALA A 138 4.74 23.39 -3.33
CA ALA A 138 5.23 22.01 -3.21
C ALA A 138 4.36 20.98 -3.94
N GLN A 139 3.26 21.43 -4.56
CA GLN A 139 2.17 20.59 -5.07
C GLN A 139 1.78 19.46 -4.12
N ARG A 140 1.59 19.79 -2.83
CA ARG A 140 1.34 18.80 -1.78
C ARG A 140 0.00 19.02 -1.10
N LEU A 141 -0.79 17.96 -0.94
CA LEU A 141 -1.95 17.92 -0.06
C LEU A 141 -1.50 17.48 1.34
N GLU A 142 -1.92 18.21 2.37
CA GLU A 142 -1.72 17.88 3.78
C GLU A 142 -3.06 17.86 4.50
N ALA A 143 -3.24 16.89 5.38
CA ALA A 143 -4.40 16.79 6.26
C ALA A 143 -3.95 16.47 7.67
N VAL A 144 -4.56 17.14 8.66
CA VAL A 144 -4.44 16.75 10.07
C VAL A 144 -5.61 15.83 10.39
N VAL A 145 -5.32 14.57 10.68
CA VAL A 145 -6.32 13.56 11.04
C VAL A 145 -6.22 13.24 12.52
N ALA A 146 -7.31 12.79 13.12
CA ALA A 146 -7.35 12.36 14.51
C ALA A 146 -7.89 10.95 14.66
N ASP A 147 -7.39 10.23 15.66
CA ASP A 147 -8.00 9.00 16.16
C ASP A 147 -9.19 9.29 17.09
N ALA A 148 -9.83 8.23 17.59
CA ALA A 148 -10.99 8.33 18.47
C ALA A 148 -10.66 8.98 19.83
N ALA A 149 -9.39 8.94 20.27
CA ALA A 149 -8.92 9.60 21.49
C ALA A 149 -8.56 11.08 21.26
N GLY A 150 -8.59 11.55 20.01
CA GLY A 150 -8.23 12.91 19.63
C GLY A 150 -6.74 13.12 19.37
N THR A 151 -5.91 12.07 19.45
CA THR A 151 -4.50 12.15 19.07
C THR A 151 -4.41 12.43 17.58
N THR A 152 -3.51 13.33 17.17
CA THR A 152 -3.41 13.76 15.77
C THR A 152 -2.23 13.13 15.04
N ALA A 153 -2.38 13.00 13.74
CA ALA A 153 -1.32 12.65 12.80
C ALA A 153 -1.44 13.51 11.53
N VAL A 154 -0.33 13.72 10.84
CA VAL A 154 -0.29 14.43 9.55
C VAL A 154 -0.23 13.41 8.43
N VAL A 155 -1.18 13.50 7.49
CA VAL A 155 -1.15 12.76 6.23
C VAL A 155 -0.70 13.73 5.13
N SER A 156 0.32 13.34 4.37
CA SER A 156 0.86 14.15 3.29
C SER A 156 0.89 13.36 1.99
N ALA A 157 0.48 14.00 0.89
CA ALA A 157 0.51 13.42 -0.44
C ALA A 157 1.05 14.44 -1.46
N ASP A 158 2.25 14.21 -1.98
CA ASP A 158 2.79 15.00 -3.10
C ASP A 158 2.07 14.67 -4.40
N TYR A 159 1.81 15.66 -5.25
CA TYR A 159 1.28 15.40 -6.59
C TYR A 159 2.26 14.55 -7.40
N SER A 160 1.71 13.58 -8.13
CA SER A 160 2.47 12.82 -9.12
C SER A 160 1.52 12.31 -10.20
N PRO A 161 1.74 12.67 -11.48
CA PRO A 161 0.86 12.25 -12.58
C PRO A 161 0.90 10.73 -12.82
N HIS A 162 1.79 10.02 -12.12
CA HIS A 162 1.96 8.57 -12.23
C HIS A 162 1.27 7.78 -11.11
N ARG A 163 0.59 8.45 -10.16
CA ARG A 163 -0.22 7.76 -9.16
C ARG A 163 -1.59 7.35 -9.76
N PRO A 164 -2.08 6.13 -9.49
CA PRO A 164 -3.30 5.59 -10.09
C PRO A 164 -4.56 6.45 -9.96
N ALA A 165 -4.63 7.32 -8.95
CA ALA A 165 -5.77 8.16 -8.61
C ALA A 165 -5.38 9.66 -8.49
N ALA A 166 -4.27 10.07 -9.10
CA ALA A 166 -3.86 11.48 -9.16
C ALA A 166 -4.52 12.24 -10.31
#